data_AF-A0AAE5WMH2-F1
#
_entry.id   AF-A0AAE5WMH2-F1
#
_cell.length_a   1.000
_cell.length_b   1.000
_cell.length_c   1.000
_cell.angle_alpha   90.00
_cell.angle_beta   90.00
_cell.angle_gamma   90.00
#
_symmetry.space_group_name_H-M   'P 1'
#
loop_
_entity.id
_entity.type
_entity.pdbx_description
1 polymer ?
#
loop_
_entity_poly.entity_id
_entity_poly.type
_entity_poly.pdbx_seq_one_letter_code
_entity_poly.pdbx_strand_id
1 'polypeptide(L)'
;MQHIRNIETEESKRDARWNGALRISDCSAYMAIEAQRMGALGFAFLRRPEHSIRGPSWLRGAAASVEEHYRYAREIMGMTDRDQLYA
;
A
#
# COMPACT_ATOMS: atom_id res chain seq x y z
N MET A 1 -24.07 -29.42 -8.64
CA MET A 1 -24.01 -28.19 -7.84
C MET A 1 -22.98 -27.29 -8.52
N GLN A 2 -23.42 -26.29 -9.28
CA GLN A 2 -22.54 -25.48 -10.12
C GLN A 2 -21.63 -24.60 -9.26
N HIS A 3 -20.34 -24.60 -9.59
CA HIS A 3 -19.32 -23.72 -9.06
C HIS A 3 -19.79 -22.27 -9.07
N ILE A 4 -20.03 -21.68 -7.90
CA ILE A 4 -20.10 -20.22 -7.76
C ILE A 4 -18.75 -19.70 -8.27
N ARG A 5 -18.77 -18.93 -9.37
CA ARG A 5 -17.59 -18.17 -9.80
C ARG A 5 -17.22 -17.26 -8.64
N ASN A 6 -15.94 -17.15 -8.33
CA ASN A 6 -15.46 -16.23 -7.31
C ASN A 6 -15.84 -14.80 -7.73
N ILE A 7 -16.95 -14.25 -7.22
CA ILE A 7 -17.40 -12.86 -7.45
C ILE A 7 -16.56 -11.88 -6.62
N GLU A 8 -15.65 -12.42 -5.78
CA GLU A 8 -14.77 -11.63 -4.94
C GLU A 8 -13.92 -10.66 -5.75
N THR A 9 -14.11 -9.37 -5.51
CA THR A 9 -13.27 -8.30 -6.01
C THR A 9 -12.17 -7.98 -5.01
N GLU A 10 -11.18 -7.18 -5.41
CA GLU A 10 -10.16 -6.72 -4.46
C GLU A 10 -10.78 -5.85 -3.36
N GLU A 11 -11.83 -5.09 -3.68
CA GLU A 11 -12.63 -4.34 -2.70
C GLU A 11 -13.32 -5.28 -1.72
N SER A 12 -13.98 -6.35 -2.17
CA SER A 12 -14.66 -7.28 -1.26
C SER A 12 -13.68 -8.03 -0.35
N LYS A 13 -12.49 -8.37 -0.85
CA LYS A 13 -11.43 -9.00 -0.03
C LYS A 13 -10.85 -8.03 0.99
N ARG A 14 -10.80 -6.73 0.67
CA ARG A 14 -10.35 -5.70 1.60
C ARG A 14 -11.38 -5.48 2.69
N ASP A 15 -12.65 -5.37 2.33
CA ASP A 15 -13.76 -5.24 3.28
C ASP A 15 -13.83 -6.46 4.20
N ALA A 16 -13.63 -7.67 3.66
CA ALA A 16 -13.54 -8.89 4.47
C ALA A 16 -12.38 -8.87 5.47
N ARG A 17 -11.19 -8.39 5.06
CA ARG A 17 -10.03 -8.22 5.96
C ARG A 17 -10.32 -7.20 7.07
N TRP A 18 -10.95 -6.08 6.73
CA TRP A 18 -11.34 -5.08 7.72
C TRP A 18 -12.38 -5.62 8.71
N ASN A 19 -13.43 -6.27 8.20
CA ASN A 19 -14.49 -6.86 9.03
C ASN A 19 -13.99 -7.99 9.93
N GLY A 20 -12.87 -8.65 9.56
CA GLY A 20 -12.23 -9.68 10.35
C GLY A 20 -11.31 -9.18 11.47
N ALA A 21 -11.07 -7.86 11.59
CA ALA A 21 -10.22 -7.30 12.63
C ALA A 21 -10.94 -7.32 14.00
N LEU A 22 -10.34 -7.97 15.00
CA LEU A 22 -10.92 -8.13 16.34
C LEU A 22 -10.17 -7.34 17.42
N ARG A 23 -8.92 -6.95 17.14
CA ARG A 23 -8.04 -6.24 18.06
C ARG A 23 -7.41 -5.04 17.37
N ILE A 24 -6.91 -4.09 18.17
CA ILE A 24 -6.14 -2.95 17.67
C ILE A 24 -4.93 -3.40 16.82
N SER A 25 -4.27 -4.49 17.20
CA SER A 25 -3.18 -5.07 16.40
C SER A 25 -3.63 -5.48 14.99
N ASP A 26 -4.85 -5.97 14.84
CA ASP A 26 -5.40 -6.40 13.55
C ASP A 26 -5.72 -5.18 12.68
N CYS A 27 -6.27 -4.12 13.30
CA CYS A 27 -6.47 -2.83 12.64
C CYS A 27 -5.14 -2.23 12.17
N SER A 28 -4.10 -2.26 13.02
CA SER A 28 -2.76 -1.79 12.67
C SER A 28 -2.18 -2.60 11.50
N ALA A 29 -2.26 -3.93 11.53
CA ALA A 29 -1.80 -4.78 10.44
C ALA A 29 -2.54 -4.48 9.12
N TYR A 30 -3.87 -4.28 9.17
CA TYR A 30 -4.64 -3.87 8.00
C TYR A 30 -4.16 -2.52 7.44
N MET A 31 -3.95 -1.52 8.30
CA MET A 31 -3.47 -0.20 7.88
C MET A 31 -2.06 -0.26 7.28
N ALA A 32 -1.18 -1.12 7.79
CA ALA A 32 0.14 -1.33 7.21
C ALA A 32 0.06 -1.90 5.78
N ILE A 33 -0.81 -2.88 5.56
CA ILE A 33 -1.05 -3.47 4.23
C ILE A 33 -1.62 -2.42 3.26
N GLU A 34 -2.61 -1.63 3.70
CA GLU A 34 -3.17 -0.57 2.86
C GLU A 34 -2.14 0.52 2.54
N ALA A 35 -1.27 0.87 3.49
CA ALA A 35 -0.19 1.81 3.22
C ALA A 35 0.81 1.26 2.20
N GLN A 36 1.23 0.00 2.27
CA GLN A 36 2.06 -0.63 1.23
C GLN A 36 1.40 -0.57 -0.15
N ARG A 37 0.09 -0.89 -0.20
CA ARG A 37 -0.71 -0.83 -1.43
C ARG A 37 -0.73 0.60 -1.99
N MET A 38 -0.94 1.61 -1.15
CA MET A 38 -0.92 3.02 -1.57
C MET A 38 0.45 3.47 -2.05
N GLY A 39 1.54 3.03 -1.41
CA GLY A 39 2.89 3.23 -1.91
C GLY A 39 3.10 2.65 -3.31
N ALA A 40 2.66 1.41 -3.53
CA ALA A 40 2.78 0.75 -4.84
C ALA A 40 1.96 1.44 -5.94
N LEU A 41 0.71 1.81 -5.62
CA LEU A 41 -0.15 2.57 -6.54
C LEU A 41 0.42 3.96 -6.83
N GLY A 42 0.93 4.63 -5.81
CA GLY A 42 1.59 5.93 -5.94
C GLY A 42 2.80 5.84 -6.86
N PHE A 43 3.65 4.82 -6.70
CA PHE A 43 4.78 4.61 -7.59
C PHE A 43 4.38 4.39 -9.05
N ALA A 44 3.34 3.57 -9.29
CA ALA A 44 2.78 3.37 -10.62
C ALA A 44 2.19 4.67 -11.20
N PHE A 45 1.55 5.48 -10.35
CA PHE A 45 1.04 6.80 -10.71
C PHE A 45 2.16 7.76 -11.12
N LEU A 46 3.27 7.83 -10.38
CA LEU A 46 4.41 8.69 -10.73
C LEU A 46 5.04 8.34 -12.08
N ARG A 47 5.00 7.06 -12.47
CA ARG A 47 5.57 6.57 -13.72
C ARG A 47 4.72 6.87 -14.95
N ARG A 48 3.50 7.38 -14.79
CA ARG A 48 2.64 7.62 -15.97
C ARG A 48 3.20 8.79 -16.81
N PRO A 49 3.10 8.72 -18.15
CA PRO A 49 3.70 9.71 -19.03
C PRO A 49 3.24 11.15 -18.77
N GLU A 50 2.00 11.35 -18.30
CA GLU A 50 1.40 12.66 -18.03
C GLU A 50 2.09 13.41 -16.88
N HIS A 51 2.86 12.69 -16.05
CA HIS A 51 3.59 13.25 -14.93
C HIS A 51 5.04 13.61 -15.25
N SER A 52 5.56 13.17 -16.40
CA SER A 52 6.93 13.46 -16.84
C SER A 52 7.17 14.98 -17.05
N ILE A 53 6.11 15.73 -17.33
CA ILE A 53 6.17 17.18 -17.58
C ILE A 53 6.14 18.05 -16.31
N ARG A 54 5.82 17.47 -15.14
CA ARG A 54 5.55 18.25 -13.91
C ARG A 54 6.80 18.80 -13.21
N GLY A 55 7.98 18.46 -13.73
CA GLY A 55 9.26 18.99 -13.29
C GLY A 55 9.78 18.41 -11.95
N PRO A 56 11.04 18.73 -11.58
CA PRO A 56 11.73 18.04 -10.50
C PRO A 56 11.18 18.32 -9.10
N SER A 57 10.67 19.53 -8.84
CA SER A 57 10.15 19.90 -7.51
C SER A 57 8.88 19.11 -7.18
N TRP A 58 7.97 19.00 -8.15
CA TRP A 58 6.78 18.18 -8.01
C TRP A 58 7.13 16.71 -7.81
N LEU A 59 8.06 16.18 -8.62
CA LEU A 59 8.48 14.77 -8.52
C LEU A 59 9.05 14.45 -7.13
N ARG A 60 9.87 15.33 -6.55
CA ARG A 60 10.40 15.15 -5.19
C ARG A 60 9.29 15.06 -4.14
N GLY A 61 8.33 15.98 -4.16
CA GLY A 61 7.21 15.95 -3.21
C GLY A 61 6.33 14.71 -3.38
N ALA A 62 6.09 14.30 -4.62
CA ALA A 62 5.26 13.15 -4.92
C ALA A 62 5.97 11.82 -4.57
N ALA A 63 7.29 11.73 -4.80
CA ALA A 63 8.11 10.61 -4.36
C ALA A 63 8.19 10.52 -2.82
N ALA A 64 8.34 11.66 -2.13
CA ALA A 64 8.30 11.69 -0.67
C ALA A 64 6.97 11.12 -0.13
N SER A 65 5.82 11.48 -0.72
CA SER A 65 4.53 10.91 -0.32
C SER A 65 4.47 9.37 -0.49
N VAL A 66 5.10 8.83 -1.53
CA VAL A 66 5.19 7.37 -1.74
C VAL A 66 6.09 6.72 -0.69
N GLU A 67 7.23 7.33 -0.40
CA GLU A 67 8.16 6.88 0.64
C GLU A 67 7.49 6.84 2.01
N GLU A 68 6.70 7.86 2.36
CA GLU A 68 5.95 7.93 3.61
C GLU A 68 5.02 6.75 3.83
N HIS A 69 4.33 6.30 2.78
CA HIS A 69 3.47 5.12 2.85
C HIS A 69 4.25 3.85 3.19
N TYR A 70 5.42 3.66 2.59
CA TYR A 70 6.28 2.52 2.91
C TYR A 70 6.90 2.65 4.31
N ARG A 71 7.28 3.85 4.72
CA ARG A 71 7.82 4.13 6.06
C ARG A 71 6.80 3.80 7.15
N TYR A 72 5.56 4.29 7.02
CA TYR A 72 4.48 3.98 7.94
C TYR A 72 4.21 2.47 8.03
N ALA A 73 4.15 1.78 6.88
CA ALA A 73 3.92 0.35 6.88
C ALA A 73 5.03 -0.42 7.62
N ARG A 74 6.30 -0.04 7.40
CA ARG A 74 7.46 -0.64 8.08
C ARG A 74 7.38 -0.46 9.59
N GLU A 75 7.06 0.75 10.05
CA GLU A 75 6.91 1.06 11.46
C GLU A 75 5.90 0.14 12.14
N ILE A 76 4.73 -0.03 11.53
CA ILE A 76 3.65 -0.86 12.10
C ILE A 76 3.99 -2.35 12.06
N MET A 77 4.71 -2.82 11.04
CA MET A 77 5.15 -4.21 10.95
C MET A 77 6.43 -4.51 11.76
N GLY A 78 7.04 -3.51 12.38
CA GLY A 78 8.31 -3.67 13.12
C GLY A 78 9.49 -4.04 12.22
N MET A 79 9.46 -3.65 10.94
CA MET A 79 10.54 -3.93 9.98
C MET A 79 11.64 -2.88 10.10
N THR A 80 12.88 -3.36 10.13
CA THR A 80 14.10 -2.54 10.12
C THR A 80 14.72 -2.50 8.72
N ASP A 81 15.69 -1.61 8.50
CA ASP A 81 16.41 -1.56 7.22
C ASP A 81 17.17 -2.86 6.91
N ARG A 82 17.50 -3.67 7.93
CA ARG A 82 18.13 -5.00 7.76
C ARG A 82 17.19 -6.03 7.16
N ASP A 83 15.88 -5.79 7.25
CA ASP A 83 14.86 -6.66 6.67
C ASP A 83 14.63 -6.36 5.18
N GLN A 84 15.31 -5.35 4.62
CA GLN A 84 15.30 -5.06 3.19
C GLN A 84 16.36 -5.88 2.46
N LEU A 85 15.91 -6.74 1.54
CA LEU A 85 16.78 -7.53 0.66
C LEU A 85 17.54 -6.69 -0.39
N TYR A 86 17.31 -5.37 -0.46
CA TYR A 86 17.83 -4.50 -1.52
C TYR A 86 18.31 -3.12 -1.02
N ALA A 87 18.77 -3.01 0.22
CA ALA A 87 19.42 -1.79 0.73
C ALA A 87 20.75 -1.52 0.03
#